data_AF-A0A7V7XEI4-F1
#
_entry.id   AF-A0A7V7XEI4-F1
#
_cell.length_a   1.000
_cell.length_b   1.000
_cell.length_c   1.000
_cell.angle_alpha   90.00
_cell.angle_beta   90.00
_cell.angle_gamma   90.00
#
_symmetry.space_group_name_H-M   'P 1'
#
loop_
_entity.id
_entity.type
_entity.pdbx_description
1 polymer ?
#
loop_
_entity_poly.entity_id
_entity_poly.type
_entity_poly.pdbx_seq_one_letter_code
_entity_poly.pdbx_strand_id
1 'polypeptide(L)'
;MTIAWRIVQYLHYKLLRPELIDQWDMKIFVEISFETSLKRARERDQVLFGSVEEVTKHYELRYLPGQKIYLETCQPREKANLVLDNNDLMNPVIFQKQGD
;
A
#
# COMPACT_ATOMS: atom_id res chain seq x y z
N MET A 1 2.38 28.81 10.91
CA MET A 1 2.71 27.90 9.80
C MET A 1 2.40 26.49 10.28
N THR A 2 1.14 26.08 10.18
CA THR A 2 0.62 24.90 10.88
C THR A 2 0.73 23.72 9.94
N ILE A 3 1.71 22.85 10.18
CA ILE A 3 1.88 21.58 9.47
C ILE A 3 0.72 20.68 9.92
N ALA A 4 -0.35 20.69 9.12
CA ALA A 4 -1.47 19.79 9.30
C ALA A 4 -1.00 18.39 8.89
N TRP A 5 -0.68 17.55 9.88
CA TRP A 5 -0.55 16.10 9.72
C TRP A 5 -1.90 15.53 9.25
N ARG A 6 -2.12 15.56 7.94
CA ARG A 6 -3.29 14.96 7.30
C ARG A 6 -3.00 13.48 7.05
N ILE A 7 -3.09 12.67 8.10
CA ILE A 7 -3.26 11.22 7.95
C ILE A 7 -4.70 11.02 7.49
N VAL A 8 -4.90 10.99 6.17
CA VAL A 8 -6.19 10.61 5.58
C VAL A 8 -6.26 9.08 5.60
N GLN A 9 -6.75 8.52 6.70
CA GLN A 9 -7.42 7.22 6.64
C GLN A 9 -8.74 7.45 5.88
N TYR A 10 -8.76 7.12 4.59
CA TYR A 10 -9.90 6.56 3.83
C TYR A 10 -9.51 6.47 2.33
N LEU A 11 -9.41 5.23 1.83
CA LEU A 11 -9.62 4.82 0.43
C LEU A 11 -8.72 5.32 -0.72
N HIS A 12 -7.56 5.94 -0.50
CA HIS A 12 -6.60 6.19 -1.59
C HIS A 12 -5.16 5.85 -1.20
N TYR A 13 -4.82 4.56 -1.20
CA TYR A 13 -3.47 4.04 -0.93
C TYR A 13 -2.44 4.30 -2.05
N LYS A 14 -2.82 5.12 -3.04
CA LYS A 14 -2.08 5.34 -4.30
C LYS A 14 -1.70 6.81 -4.46
N LEU A 15 -0.87 7.33 -3.55
CA LEU A 15 -0.49 8.74 -3.53
C LEU A 15 0.87 9.02 -4.20
N LEU A 16 1.69 8.00 -4.45
CA LEU A 16 2.95 8.12 -5.19
C LEU A 16 2.72 8.02 -6.69
N ARG A 17 1.75 8.79 -7.20
CA ARG A 17 1.43 8.90 -8.63
C ARG A 17 2.18 10.06 -9.27
N PRO A 18 2.46 10.01 -10.58
CA PRO A 18 3.21 11.06 -11.27
C PRO A 18 2.68 12.48 -11.03
N GLU A 19 1.36 12.66 -10.89
CA GLU A 19 0.73 13.98 -10.70
C GLU A 19 0.99 14.59 -9.32
N LEU A 20 1.34 13.76 -8.33
CA LEU A 20 1.50 14.18 -6.93
C LEU A 20 2.93 14.05 -6.44
N ILE A 21 3.78 13.26 -7.11
CA ILE A 21 4.99 12.75 -6.50
C ILE A 21 6.02 13.82 -6.14
N ASP A 22 6.06 14.89 -6.93
CA ASP A 22 6.97 16.02 -6.73
C ASP A 22 6.49 16.99 -5.65
N GLN A 23 5.30 16.76 -5.08
CA GLN A 23 4.74 17.56 -3.97
C GLN A 23 5.13 17.00 -2.60
N TRP A 24 5.90 15.91 -2.55
CA TRP A 24 6.28 15.24 -1.31
C TRP A 24 7.78 15.39 -1.04
N ASP A 25 8.13 16.03 0.08
CA ASP A 25 9.52 16.10 0.56
C ASP A 25 10.06 14.73 1.00
N MET A 26 9.16 13.84 1.44
CA MET A 26 9.48 12.50 1.91
C MET A 26 8.48 11.47 1.39
N LYS A 27 8.98 10.40 0.79
CA LYS A 27 8.18 9.35 0.16
C LYS A 27 8.49 8.01 0.83
N ILE A 28 7.51 7.46 1.54
CA ILE A 28 7.59 6.15 2.18
C ILE A 28 6.63 5.22 1.46
N PHE A 29 7.11 4.08 1.00
CA PHE A 29 6.28 3.03 0.43
C PHE A 29 6.24 1.82 1.36
N VAL A 30 5.04 1.43 1.79
CA VAL A 30 4.84 0.21 2.56
C VAL A 30 4.50 -0.92 1.59
N GLU A 31 5.39 -1.88 1.48
CA GLU A 31 5.24 -3.02 0.61
C GLU A 31 4.69 -4.22 1.36
N ILE A 32 3.77 -4.92 0.71
CA ILE A 32 3.23 -6.20 1.16
C ILE A 32 2.92 -7.03 -0.09
N SER A 33 3.23 -8.32 -0.05
CA SER A 33 2.86 -9.26 -1.10
C SER A 33 1.34 -9.37 -1.24
N PHE A 34 0.88 -9.70 -2.45
CA PHE A 34 -0.54 -9.93 -2.69
C PHE A 34 -1.10 -11.06 -1.81
N GLU A 35 -0.32 -12.13 -1.62
CA GLU A 35 -0.69 -13.25 -0.76
C GLU A 35 -0.89 -12.81 0.69
N THR A 36 0.08 -12.09 1.26
CA THR A 36 -0.02 -11.62 2.65
C THR A 36 -1.15 -10.60 2.81
N SER A 37 -1.34 -9.71 1.82
CA SER A 37 -2.45 -8.76 1.79
C SER A 37 -3.81 -9.47 1.82
N LEU A 38 -4.00 -10.48 0.95
CA LEU A 38 -5.24 -11.28 0.91
C LEU A 38 -5.43 -12.08 2.19
N LYS A 39 -4.39 -12.71 2.74
CA LYS A 39 -4.47 -13.45 4.01
C LYS A 39 -4.98 -12.54 5.14
N ARG A 40 -4.37 -11.36 5.31
CA ARG A 40 -4.79 -10.40 6.35
C ARG A 40 -6.19 -9.86 6.10
N ALA A 41 -6.57 -9.65 4.84
CA ALA A 41 -7.92 -9.24 4.48
C ALA A 41 -8.94 -10.31 4.84
N ARG A 42 -8.64 -11.58 4.57
CA ARG A 42 -9.49 -12.71 4.93
C ARG A 42 -9.67 -12.82 6.43
N GLU A 43 -8.73 -12.37 7.26
CA GLU A 43 -8.91 -12.35 8.72
C GLU A 43 -9.70 -11.11 9.19
N ARG A 44 -9.38 -9.94 8.64
CA ARG A 44 -9.92 -8.65 9.09
C ARG A 44 -11.28 -8.29 8.52
N ASP A 45 -11.51 -8.58 7.24
CA ASP A 45 -12.61 -8.01 6.46
C ASP A 45 -13.84 -8.95 6.37
N GLN A 46 -13.82 -10.12 7.01
CA GLN A 46 -14.94 -11.07 6.96
C GLN A 46 -16.26 -10.46 7.44
N VAL A 47 -16.21 -9.70 8.55
CA VAL A 47 -17.39 -9.03 9.12
C VAL A 47 -17.93 -7.97 8.16
N LEU A 48 -17.05 -7.34 7.37
CA LEU A 48 -17.43 -6.31 6.42
C LEU A 48 -18.10 -6.90 5.16
N PHE A 49 -17.60 -8.03 4.66
CA PHE A 49 -18.10 -8.65 3.42
C PHE A 49 -19.03 -9.85 3.64
N GLY A 50 -19.26 -10.25 4.89
CA GLY A 50 -20.16 -11.33 5.28
C GLY A 50 -19.52 -12.72 5.29
N SER A 51 -18.48 -12.97 4.48
CA SER A 51 -17.74 -14.24 4.50
C SER A 51 -16.31 -14.11 3.98
N VAL A 52 -15.49 -15.11 4.26
CA VAL A 52 -14.12 -15.23 3.74
C VAL A 52 -14.11 -15.38 2.22
N GLU A 53 -15.11 -16.06 1.67
CA GLU A 53 -15.26 -16.32 0.24
C GLU A 53 -15.56 -15.01 -0.50
N GLU A 54 -16.47 -14.18 0.03
CA GLU A 54 -16.76 -12.87 -0.56
C GLU A 54 -15.57 -11.91 -0.43
N VAL A 55 -14.83 -11.92 0.69
CA VAL A 55 -13.56 -11.18 0.79
C VAL A 55 -12.61 -11.58 -0.33
N THR A 56 -12.39 -12.88 -0.51
CA THR A 56 -11.47 -13.40 -1.53
C THR A 56 -11.87 -12.94 -2.93
N LYS A 57 -13.14 -13.10 -3.28
CA LYS A 57 -13.70 -12.68 -4.56
C LYS A 57 -13.54 -11.18 -4.79
N HIS A 58 -13.82 -10.35 -3.79
CA HIS A 58 -13.63 -8.90 -3.91
C HIS A 58 -12.16 -8.52 -4.12
N TYR A 59 -11.24 -9.20 -3.43
CA TYR A 59 -9.81 -8.93 -3.59
C TYR A 59 -9.29 -9.36 -4.97
N GLU A 60 -9.63 -10.56 -5.42
CA GLU A 60 -9.20 -11.07 -6.72
C GLU A 60 -9.78 -10.30 -7.90
N LEU A 61 -11.06 -9.89 -7.83
CA LEU A 61 -11.72 -9.21 -8.95
C LEU A 61 -11.47 -7.70 -8.98
N ARG A 62 -11.14 -7.07 -7.84
CA ARG A 62 -11.06 -5.60 -7.76
C ARG A 62 -9.77 -5.09 -7.14
N TYR A 63 -9.43 -5.52 -5.93
CA TYR A 63 -8.33 -4.89 -5.18
C TYR A 63 -6.95 -5.27 -5.72
N LEU A 64 -6.69 -6.57 -5.96
CA LEU A 64 -5.41 -7.06 -6.48
C LEU A 64 -5.13 -6.57 -7.92
N PRO A 65 -6.09 -6.64 -8.87
CA PRO A 65 -5.88 -6.08 -10.21
C PRO A 65 -5.61 -4.58 -10.17
N GLY A 66 -6.38 -3.84 -9.36
CA GLY A 66 -6.16 -2.40 -9.17
C GLY A 66 -4.78 -2.11 -8.57
N GLN A 67 -4.33 -2.89 -7.59
CA GLN A 67 -3.00 -2.76 -7.00
C GLN A 67 -1.91 -3.05 -8.04
N LYS A 68 -2.05 -4.10 -8.84
CA LYS A 68 -1.10 -4.44 -9.91
C LYS A 68 -0.93 -3.30 -10.91
N ILE A 69 -2.05 -2.75 -11.42
CA ILE A 69 -2.02 -1.57 -12.31
C ILE A 69 -1.25 -0.41 -11.68
N TYR A 70 -1.48 -0.14 -10.39
CA TYR A 70 -0.78 0.94 -9.69
C TYR A 70 0.72 0.69 -9.55
N LEU A 71 1.12 -0.53 -9.17
CA LEU A 71 2.53 -0.88 -9.04
C LEU A 71 3.26 -0.76 -10.39
N GLU A 72 2.64 -1.21 -11.48
CA GLU A 72 3.20 -1.17 -12.83
C GLU A 72 3.29 0.27 -13.38
N THR A 73 2.22 1.05 -13.24
CA THR A 73 2.14 2.39 -13.82
C THR A 73 2.85 3.46 -13.01
N CYS A 74 2.88 3.32 -11.68
CA CYS A 74 3.40 4.36 -10.80
C CYS A 74 4.76 4.00 -10.20
N GLN A 75 5.15 2.72 -10.18
CA GLN A 75 6.44 2.23 -9.66
C GLN A 75 6.80 2.85 -8.29
N PRO A 76 5.88 2.80 -7.30
CA PRO A 76 6.04 3.53 -6.04
C PRO A 76 7.26 3.09 -5.23
N ARG A 77 7.65 1.80 -5.31
CA ARG A 77 8.86 1.27 -4.68
C ARG A 77 10.11 1.99 -5.16
N GLU A 78 10.20 2.25 -6.46
CA GLU A 78 11.38 2.89 -7.07
C GLU A 78 11.45 4.38 -6.75
N LYS A 79 10.30 5.02 -6.53
CA LYS A 79 10.26 6.46 -6.30
C LYS A 79 10.28 6.86 -4.83
N ALA A 80 10.17 5.88 -3.93
CA ALA A 80 10.23 6.09 -2.49
C ALA A 80 11.66 6.31 -1.98
N ASN A 81 11.81 7.18 -0.99
CA ASN A 81 13.06 7.34 -0.23
C ASN A 81 13.30 6.13 0.67
N LEU A 82 12.21 5.62 1.28
CA LEU A 82 12.21 4.43 2.13
C LEU A 82 11.15 3.44 1.68
N VAL A 83 11.52 2.16 1.69
CA VAL A 83 10.57 1.06 1.52
C VAL A 83 10.51 0.26 2.81
N LEU A 84 9.30 0.12 3.36
CA LEU A 84 9.01 -0.75 4.49
C LEU A 84 8.44 -2.06 3.96
N ASP A 85 9.22 -3.13 3.97
CA ASP A 85 8.69 -4.47 3.76
C ASP A 85 7.93 -4.90 5.02
N ASN A 86 6.62 -5.06 4.85
CA ASN A 86 5.68 -5.38 5.91
C ASN A 86 5.01 -6.75 5.69
N ASN A 87 5.68 -7.68 5.00
CA ASN A 87 5.19 -9.05 4.85
C ASN A 87 5.13 -9.79 6.20
N ASP A 88 6.10 -9.55 7.08
CA ASP A 88 6.04 -9.95 8.49
C ASP A 88 5.79 -8.71 9.38
N LEU A 89 4.63 -8.67 10.03
CA LEU A 89 4.28 -7.56 10.94
C LEU A 89 5.15 -7.53 12.20
N MET A 90 5.66 -8.68 12.62
CA MET A 90 6.46 -8.78 13.85
C MET A 90 7.92 -8.43 13.60
N ASN A 91 8.36 -8.49 12.34
CA ASN A 91 9.73 -8.18 11.96
C ASN A 91 9.77 -7.42 10.61
N PRO A 92 9.28 -6.17 10.57
CA PRO A 92 9.31 -5.39 9.35
C PRO A 92 10.74 -4.95 9.03
N VAL A 93 11.07 -4.91 7.73
CA VAL A 93 12.41 -4.55 7.25
C VAL A 93 12.35 -3.23 6.49
N ILE A 94 13.28 -2.33 6.77
CA ILE A 94 13.38 -1.04 6.11
C ILE A 94 14.54 -1.08 5.11
N PHE A 95 14.25 -0.72 3.86
CA PHE A 95 15.23 -0.45 2.82
C PHE A 95 15.28 1.05 2.57
N GLN A 96 16.47 1.64 2.68
CA GLN A 96 16.70 3.03 2.33
C GLN A 96 17.42 3.10 0.99
N LYS A 97 16.91 3.93 0.08
CA LYS A 97 17.71 4.30 -1.10
C LYS A 97 18.86 5.18 -0.63
N GLN A 98 20.10 4.79 -0.96
CA GLN A 98 21.22 5.71 -0.86
C GLN A 98 20.94 6.86 -1.83
N GLY A 99 21.05 8.10 -1.34
CA GLY A 99 20.88 9.29 -2.17
C GLY A 99 22.00 9.41 -3.19
N ASP A 100 21.66 9.97 -4.35
CA ASP A 100 22.63 10.51 -5.31
C ASP A 100 23.34 11.75 -4.74
#